data_AF-A0A495SAW6-F1
#
_entry.id   AF-A0A495SAW6-F1
#
_cell.length_a   1.000
_cell.length_b   1.000
_cell.length_c   1.000
_cell.angle_alpha   90.00
_cell.angle_beta   90.00
_cell.angle_gamma   90.00
#
_symmetry.space_group_name_H-M   'P 1'
#
loop_
_entity.id
_entity.type
_entity.pdbx_description
1 polymer ?
#
loop_
_entity_poly.entity_id
_entity_poly.type
_entity_poly.pdbx_seq_one_letter_code
_entity_poly.pdbx_strand_id
1 'polypeptide(L)'
;MAGGTITRIALGGSSTSVEGNFTGFYDKLEMNAGENNAFKARVTNFGKPEKTPKAGKYFIKGWWTNHRDEPIKRAIYGQVLRFHIEMDKEYAKPGDVVYFSLYDSDMRSFGNDMIKADDPIALEHKDGSRRAYTFEKINDELKVIIEFSTTDTLEHWSKQLDQDRIFELYFRCSYVNRGETEHVELPYNFQDYLNLGAIVIDRYKMPGLKPDGSDIADDMTYGTGHPYKKPVYSSGTLDQYKKEYAVSGFDMNNHSIFANKESEIIDLEGVVVTASRPAQESKPQNNLNVSASQPADHTRVHHPDYPAPEKISDQQKQKDKKNEKAIYSRNEIEDLGWLMGITSGADSERALWFDFRAMSQGLLSRGKLNDNIALMISKMQRNEGGVFENQKLTDAILENPATLSYLQKVEDYITEQLKSKLAKLEEVEDKEPYFAVGKDGKIDHLSNKTKGKRTKQFRSPAFTWKENWNVLRGETIALNDIWATEIILKEVRFTGDDYTAKYEVTLWDHFGLDKPDMEKFYSYGAGFRAWFVLQHLWGYKPFLTKMNFTRELKGNLNMGAAERAAQRDQAKKEAEEQNRQIMLEALSGPKF
;
A
#
# COMPACT_ATOMS: atom_id res chain seq x y z
N MET A 1 29.19 20.88 20.36
CA MET A 1 28.27 21.21 21.48
C MET A 1 26.87 21.06 20.96
N ALA A 2 26.04 20.25 21.59
CA ALA A 2 24.59 20.34 21.47
C ALA A 2 24.01 20.10 22.87
N GLY A 3 23.48 21.16 23.47
CA GLY A 3 22.68 21.06 24.69
C GLY A 3 21.30 20.54 24.31
N GLY A 4 20.93 19.37 24.82
CA GLY A 4 19.58 18.84 24.75
C GLY A 4 18.86 19.05 26.08
N THR A 5 17.61 19.51 26.04
CA THR A 5 16.75 19.56 27.22
C THR A 5 16.18 18.18 27.47
N ILE A 6 16.49 17.57 28.61
CA ILE A 6 15.85 16.32 29.05
C ILE A 6 14.53 16.70 29.72
N THR A 7 13.40 16.35 29.11
CA THR A 7 12.08 16.50 29.74
C THR A 7 11.59 15.14 30.21
N ARG A 8 11.48 14.95 31.53
CA ARG A 8 10.92 13.74 32.14
C ARG A 8 9.43 13.95 32.41
N ILE A 9 8.57 13.11 31.84
CA ILE A 9 7.15 13.02 32.21
C ILE A 9 6.93 11.59 32.71
N ALA A 10 6.59 11.42 33.99
CA ALA A 10 6.28 10.11 34.57
C ALA A 10 4.91 10.16 35.25
N LEU A 11 4.01 9.24 34.86
CA LEU A 11 2.71 9.00 35.48
C LEU A 11 2.74 7.59 36.07
N GLY A 12 3.14 7.45 37.34
CA GLY A 12 3.11 6.17 38.07
C GLY A 12 4.46 5.71 38.64
N GLY A 13 4.41 4.97 39.74
CA GLY A 13 5.57 4.44 40.45
C GLY A 13 6.08 3.14 39.81
N SER A 14 7.41 2.98 39.70
CA SER A 14 8.04 1.78 39.17
C SER A 14 9.24 1.33 40.01
N SER A 15 9.47 0.01 40.05
CA SER A 15 10.77 -0.57 40.45
C SER A 15 11.00 -1.93 39.78
N THR A 16 12.06 -2.04 38.99
CA THR A 16 12.95 -3.22 38.92
C THR A 16 14.29 -2.85 38.28
N SER A 17 15.39 -3.47 38.73
CA SER A 17 16.78 -3.13 38.42
C SER A 17 17.39 -3.98 37.31
N VAL A 18 18.19 -3.34 36.44
CA VAL A 18 19.25 -4.00 35.65
C VAL A 18 20.59 -3.42 36.13
N GLU A 19 21.53 -4.28 36.53
CA GLU A 19 22.88 -3.86 36.94
C GLU A 19 23.85 -4.01 35.77
N GLY A 20 24.16 -2.90 35.10
CA GLY A 20 25.15 -2.85 34.02
C GLY A 20 25.57 -1.42 33.67
N ASN A 21 26.78 -1.28 33.11
CA ASN A 21 27.28 -0.01 32.58
C ASN A 21 26.79 0.16 31.13
N PHE A 22 26.26 1.34 30.79
CA PHE A 22 25.80 1.69 29.45
C PHE A 22 26.60 2.89 28.95
N THR A 23 27.23 2.75 27.79
CA THR A 23 27.93 3.84 27.09
C THR A 23 27.34 3.94 25.69
N GLY A 24 26.86 5.13 25.33
CA GLY A 24 26.33 5.40 24.00
C GLY A 24 26.62 6.85 23.59
N PHE A 25 26.84 7.05 22.30
CA PHE A 25 27.16 8.35 21.71
C PHE A 25 26.01 8.75 20.79
N TYR A 26 25.32 9.85 21.10
CA TYR A 26 24.10 10.25 20.40
C TYR A 26 24.13 11.74 20.08
N ASP A 27 23.76 12.11 18.86
CA ASP A 27 23.47 13.52 18.51
C ASP A 27 22.14 13.98 19.10
N LYS A 28 21.15 13.07 19.17
CA LYS A 28 19.88 13.23 19.90
C LYS A 28 19.42 11.84 20.40
N LEU A 29 19.03 11.74 21.67
CA LEU A 29 18.43 10.53 22.26
C LEU A 29 17.05 10.88 22.81
N GLU A 30 16.01 10.19 22.33
CA GLU A 30 14.63 10.32 22.81
C GLU A 30 14.11 8.91 23.13
N MET A 31 13.73 8.66 24.37
CA MET A 31 13.29 7.34 24.85
C MET A 31 11.91 7.47 25.47
N ASN A 32 10.93 6.74 24.93
CA ASN A 32 9.57 6.67 25.44
C ASN A 32 9.24 5.19 25.67
N ALA A 33 8.85 4.84 26.90
CA ALA A 33 8.51 3.47 27.28
C ALA A 33 7.26 3.49 28.15
N GLY A 34 6.13 3.94 27.56
CA GLY A 34 4.79 3.84 28.13
C GLY A 34 4.73 3.90 29.65
N GLU A 35 4.25 2.83 30.28
CA GLU A 35 4.13 2.72 31.73
C GLU A 35 5.39 2.19 32.45
N ASN A 36 6.37 1.61 31.73
CA ASN A 36 7.52 0.94 32.33
C ASN A 36 8.82 1.26 31.59
N ASN A 37 9.72 2.00 32.24
CA ASN A 37 11.08 2.26 31.75
C ASN A 37 12.12 1.75 32.76
N ALA A 38 13.10 0.97 32.31
CA ALA A 38 14.19 0.45 33.13
C ALA A 38 15.55 0.92 32.58
N PHE A 39 16.04 2.07 33.05
CA PHE A 39 17.44 2.48 32.86
C PHE A 39 18.02 3.02 34.17
N LYS A 40 19.04 2.33 34.70
CA LYS A 40 19.82 2.77 35.84
C LYS A 40 21.30 2.68 35.48
N ALA A 41 21.81 3.71 34.81
CA ALA A 41 23.25 3.81 34.58
C ALA A 41 23.93 4.18 35.91
N ARG A 42 24.91 3.39 36.35
CA ARG A 42 25.69 3.67 37.57
C ARG A 42 26.53 4.95 37.40
N VAL A 43 26.89 5.26 36.16
CA VAL A 43 27.62 6.45 35.74
C VAL A 43 27.12 6.84 34.34
N THR A 44 26.82 8.12 34.12
CA THR A 44 26.59 8.69 32.79
C THR A 44 27.82 9.50 32.42
N ASN A 45 28.57 9.03 31.43
CA ASN A 45 29.75 9.74 30.95
C ASN A 45 29.34 10.74 29.86
N PHE A 46 29.55 12.02 30.11
CA PHE A 46 29.37 13.07 29.11
C PHE A 46 30.71 13.28 28.38
N GLY A 47 30.78 12.86 27.11
CA GLY A 47 31.95 13.02 26.26
C GLY A 47 31.62 13.80 24.99
N LYS A 48 32.65 14.30 24.29
CA LYS A 48 32.49 14.61 22.86
C LYS A 48 32.09 13.31 22.14
N PRO A 49 31.17 13.33 21.17
CA PRO A 49 30.95 12.16 20.31
C PRO A 49 32.32 11.73 19.79
N GLU A 50 32.68 10.47 20.02
CA GLU A 50 33.86 9.92 19.37
C GLU A 50 33.67 10.02 17.85
N LYS A 51 34.78 10.13 17.11
CA LYS A 51 34.70 9.98 15.64
C LYS A 51 33.98 8.66 15.36
N THR A 52 33.12 8.63 14.34
CA THR A 52 32.46 7.39 13.90
C THR A 52 33.49 6.27 13.90
N PRO A 53 33.24 5.17 14.64
CA PRO A 53 34.22 4.09 14.73
C PRO A 53 34.55 3.61 13.32
N LYS A 54 35.84 3.32 13.09
CA LYS A 54 36.26 2.70 11.83
C LYS A 54 35.49 1.39 11.67
N ALA A 55 35.05 1.11 10.45
CA ALA A 55 34.36 -0.15 10.16
C ALA A 55 35.26 -1.38 10.42
N GLY A 56 36.58 -1.21 10.33
CA GLY A 56 37.58 -2.21 10.68
C GLY A 56 38.97 -1.62 10.87
N LYS A 57 39.98 -2.49 10.92
CA LYS A 57 41.41 -2.16 10.95
C LYS A 57 41.85 -1.48 9.64
N TYR A 58 41.44 -2.02 8.50
CA TYR A 58 41.81 -1.52 7.16
C TYR A 58 40.70 -0.67 6.53
N PHE A 59 39.45 -0.86 6.95
CA PHE A 59 38.28 -0.16 6.42
C PHE A 59 37.86 1.01 7.32
N ILE A 60 37.83 2.23 6.79
CA ILE A 60 37.38 3.41 7.54
C ILE A 60 35.85 3.44 7.57
N LYS A 61 35.19 3.46 6.41
CA LYS A 61 33.72 3.48 6.27
C LYS A 61 33.30 3.12 4.84
N GLY A 62 32.01 2.83 4.66
CA GLY A 62 31.37 2.73 3.36
C GLY A 62 30.09 3.56 3.29
N TRP A 63 29.72 4.07 2.12
CA TRP A 63 28.50 4.86 1.92
C TRP A 63 27.98 4.80 0.48
N TRP A 64 26.68 5.06 0.33
CA TRP A 64 25.97 5.03 -0.94
C TRP A 64 25.86 6.43 -1.55
N THR A 65 26.01 6.52 -2.88
CA THR A 65 25.66 7.72 -3.64
C THR A 65 24.87 7.38 -4.91
N ASN A 66 24.14 8.37 -5.44
CA ASN A 66 23.54 8.28 -6.77
C ASN A 66 24.59 8.51 -7.88
N HIS A 67 24.13 8.54 -9.14
CA HIS A 67 24.98 8.77 -10.32
C HIS A 67 25.63 10.17 -10.40
N ARG A 68 25.22 11.12 -9.55
CA ARG A 68 25.80 12.46 -9.39
C ARG A 68 26.73 12.58 -8.17
N ASP A 69 27.09 11.45 -7.54
CA ASP A 69 27.87 11.38 -6.29
C ASP A 69 27.20 12.05 -5.08
N GLU A 70 25.88 12.23 -5.11
CA GLU A 70 25.13 12.75 -3.97
C GLU A 70 24.83 11.59 -3.00
N PRO A 71 25.08 11.73 -1.68
CA PRO A 71 24.78 10.69 -0.69
C PRO A 71 23.29 10.34 -0.64
N ILE A 72 22.97 9.06 -0.56
CA ILE A 72 21.58 8.56 -0.56
C ILE A 72 21.34 7.49 0.50
N LYS A 73 20.08 7.38 0.95
CA LYS A 73 19.56 6.28 1.78
C LYS A 73 18.40 5.51 1.15
N ARG A 74 17.86 6.06 0.05
CA ARG A 74 16.72 5.50 -0.69
C ARG A 74 17.02 5.58 -2.18
N ALA A 75 16.79 4.48 -2.89
CA ALA A 75 16.93 4.38 -4.33
C ALA A 75 15.70 3.71 -4.96
N ILE A 76 15.46 4.00 -6.24
CA ILE A 76 14.44 3.36 -7.07
C ILE A 76 15.14 2.48 -8.10
N TYR A 77 14.49 1.42 -8.55
CA TYR A 77 14.97 0.60 -9.64
C TYR A 77 15.27 1.42 -10.91
N GLY A 78 16.19 0.93 -11.74
CA GLY A 78 16.64 1.58 -12.97
C GLY A 78 17.76 2.61 -12.77
N GLN A 79 18.07 2.98 -11.51
CA GLN A 79 19.17 3.89 -11.19
C GLN A 79 20.53 3.21 -11.32
N VAL A 80 21.52 4.01 -11.73
CA VAL A 80 22.94 3.72 -11.51
C VAL A 80 23.28 4.14 -10.09
N LEU A 81 23.84 3.20 -9.32
CA LEU A 81 24.23 3.38 -7.93
C LEU A 81 25.75 3.26 -7.79
N ARG A 82 26.29 3.97 -6.80
CA ARG A 82 27.70 3.87 -6.42
C ARG A 82 27.80 3.56 -4.94
N PHE A 83 28.68 2.62 -4.61
CA PHE A 83 29.11 2.37 -3.25
C PHE A 83 30.58 2.73 -3.12
N HIS A 84 30.87 3.58 -2.14
CA HIS A 84 32.22 4.05 -1.87
C HIS A 84 32.74 3.39 -0.62
N ILE A 85 34.01 2.98 -0.63
CA ILE A 85 34.72 2.44 0.52
C ILE A 85 35.97 3.30 0.72
N GLU A 86 36.14 3.84 1.92
CA GLU A 86 37.36 4.56 2.31
C GLU A 86 38.28 3.63 3.10
N MET A 87 39.55 3.55 2.68
CA MET A 87 40.56 2.65 3.23
C MET A 87 41.54 3.40 4.13
N ASP A 88 42.10 2.71 5.11
CA ASP A 88 43.08 3.31 6.02
C ASP A 88 44.45 3.44 5.35
N LYS A 89 44.94 4.68 5.25
CA LYS A 89 46.23 5.04 4.65
C LYS A 89 47.47 4.40 5.30
N GLU A 90 47.37 3.95 6.55
CA GLU A 90 48.48 3.29 7.24
C GLU A 90 48.73 1.88 6.70
N TYR A 91 47.70 1.26 6.11
CA TYR A 91 47.72 -0.12 5.67
C TYR A 91 47.52 -0.26 4.15
N ALA A 92 46.61 0.50 3.56
CA ALA A 92 46.24 0.41 2.15
C ALA A 92 47.06 1.36 1.26
N LYS A 93 47.27 0.96 0.00
CA LYS A 93 47.91 1.79 -1.04
C LYS A 93 47.15 1.71 -2.37
N PRO A 94 47.29 2.70 -3.26
CA PRO A 94 46.70 2.65 -4.59
C PRO A 94 47.12 1.40 -5.37
N GLY A 95 46.18 0.80 -6.10
CA GLY A 95 46.36 -0.41 -6.90
C GLY A 95 46.14 -1.73 -6.15
N ASP A 96 46.09 -1.71 -4.82
CA ASP A 96 45.66 -2.87 -4.03
C ASP A 96 44.20 -3.26 -4.34
N VAL A 97 43.82 -4.51 -4.06
CA VAL A 97 42.51 -5.06 -4.42
C VAL A 97 41.62 -5.24 -3.20
N VAL A 98 40.37 -4.77 -3.28
CA VAL A 98 39.29 -5.07 -2.33
C VAL A 98 38.29 -5.99 -3.01
N TYR A 99 37.94 -7.08 -2.35
CA TYR A 99 36.89 -8.01 -2.80
C TYR A 99 35.56 -7.67 -2.12
N PHE A 100 34.45 -7.90 -2.79
CA PHE A 100 33.13 -7.59 -2.26
C PHE A 100 32.01 -8.50 -2.79
N SER A 101 30.89 -8.52 -2.08
CA SER A 101 29.62 -9.13 -2.51
C SER A 101 28.46 -8.33 -1.92
N LEU A 102 27.43 -8.09 -2.73
CA LEU A 102 26.21 -7.36 -2.35
C LEU A 102 25.21 -8.33 -1.71
N TYR A 103 24.48 -7.87 -0.70
CA TYR A 103 23.46 -8.63 0.01
C TYR A 103 22.21 -7.77 0.24
N ASP A 104 21.08 -8.45 0.39
CA ASP A 104 19.85 -7.92 1.01
C ASP A 104 19.80 -8.35 2.47
N SER A 105 19.25 -7.51 3.35
CA SER A 105 19.17 -7.82 4.78
C SER A 105 17.76 -8.24 5.17
N ASP A 106 17.55 -9.54 5.38
CA ASP A 106 16.28 -10.10 5.84
C ASP A 106 15.94 -9.71 7.31
N MET A 107 16.77 -8.89 7.98
CA MET A 107 16.74 -8.65 9.44
C MET A 107 15.64 -7.70 9.94
N ARG A 108 14.67 -7.28 9.13
CA ARG A 108 13.60 -6.38 9.61
C ARG A 108 12.42 -7.04 10.32
N SER A 109 12.35 -8.37 10.39
CA SER A 109 11.36 -9.06 11.21
C SER A 109 11.82 -9.17 12.68
N PHE A 110 11.58 -8.14 13.50
CA PHE A 110 11.49 -8.34 14.95
C PHE A 110 10.24 -9.19 15.25
N GLY A 111 10.37 -10.51 15.12
CA GLY A 111 9.31 -11.47 15.43
C GLY A 111 9.36 -12.70 14.54
N ASN A 112 9.86 -13.81 15.10
CA ASN A 112 9.67 -15.19 14.64
C ASN A 112 10.03 -15.56 13.18
N ASP A 113 10.98 -14.89 12.54
CA ASP A 113 11.60 -15.47 11.35
C ASP A 113 12.77 -16.38 11.73
N MET A 114 12.79 -17.58 11.14
CA MET A 114 13.98 -18.43 11.15
C MET A 114 15.10 -17.65 10.46
N ILE A 115 16.23 -17.51 11.13
CA ILE A 115 17.45 -16.89 10.57
C ILE A 115 17.76 -17.58 9.23
N LYS A 116 17.36 -16.97 8.11
CA LYS A 116 17.89 -17.30 6.80
C LYS A 116 19.25 -16.61 6.67
N ALA A 117 20.17 -17.26 5.99
CA ALA A 117 21.40 -16.62 5.61
C ALA A 117 21.10 -15.72 4.40
N ASP A 118 21.42 -14.43 4.48
CA ASP A 118 21.30 -13.51 3.37
C ASP A 118 22.01 -14.08 2.12
N ASP A 119 21.30 -14.22 1.02
CA ASP A 119 21.85 -14.72 -0.24
C ASP A 119 22.58 -13.59 -0.99
N PRO A 120 23.77 -13.84 -1.57
CA PRO A 120 24.50 -12.80 -2.30
C PRO A 120 23.81 -12.45 -3.61
N ILE A 121 23.74 -11.16 -3.89
CA ILE A 121 23.20 -10.61 -5.13
C ILE A 121 24.33 -10.42 -6.14
N ALA A 122 24.23 -11.10 -7.28
CA ALA A 122 25.24 -11.05 -8.33
C ALA A 122 25.27 -9.67 -9.01
N LEU A 123 26.47 -9.09 -9.12
CA LEU A 123 26.73 -7.85 -9.85
C LEU A 123 27.43 -8.14 -11.19
N GLU A 124 27.09 -7.35 -12.20
CA GLU A 124 27.71 -7.37 -13.53
C GLU A 124 28.47 -6.06 -13.79
N HIS A 125 29.59 -6.14 -14.51
CA HIS A 125 30.34 -4.94 -14.90
C HIS A 125 29.58 -4.12 -15.96
N LYS A 126 29.71 -2.79 -15.88
CA LYS A 126 29.14 -1.86 -16.89
C LYS A 126 29.74 -2.00 -18.29
N ASP A 127 30.91 -2.63 -18.42
CA ASP A 127 31.55 -2.86 -19.72
C ASP A 127 30.83 -3.91 -20.58
N GLY A 128 29.72 -4.49 -20.07
CA GLY A 128 28.93 -5.50 -20.76
C GLY A 128 29.55 -6.89 -20.71
N SER A 129 30.65 -7.08 -19.96
CA SER A 129 31.20 -8.40 -19.72
C SER A 129 30.32 -9.18 -18.74
N ARG A 130 29.92 -10.41 -19.11
CA ARG A 130 29.20 -11.34 -18.20
C ARG A 130 30.10 -11.90 -17.07
N ARG A 131 31.16 -11.17 -16.70
CA ARG A 131 32.07 -11.58 -15.63
C ARG A 131 31.47 -11.12 -14.30
N ALA A 132 31.61 -11.97 -13.28
CA ALA A 132 31.18 -11.62 -11.94
C ALA A 132 31.94 -10.39 -11.45
N TYR A 133 31.21 -9.34 -11.05
CA TYR A 133 31.79 -8.13 -10.51
C TYR A 133 31.96 -8.28 -9.00
N THR A 134 33.16 -8.66 -8.56
CA THR A 134 33.44 -9.06 -7.17
C THR A 134 34.69 -8.42 -6.56
N PHE A 135 35.36 -7.54 -7.29
CA PHE A 135 36.52 -6.83 -6.78
C PHE A 135 36.74 -5.51 -7.51
N GLU A 136 37.44 -4.60 -6.84
CA GLU A 136 37.92 -3.34 -7.42
C GLU A 136 39.29 -2.96 -6.84
N LYS A 137 39.98 -2.05 -7.53
CA LYS A 137 41.26 -1.51 -7.05
C LYS A 137 41.09 -0.23 -6.26
N ILE A 138 41.92 -0.06 -5.24
CA ILE A 138 42.04 1.17 -4.48
C ILE A 138 42.63 2.25 -5.39
N ASN A 139 41.96 3.41 -5.48
CA ASN A 139 42.41 4.55 -6.27
C ASN A 139 43.44 5.42 -5.51
N ASP A 140 43.91 6.49 -6.15
CA ASP A 140 44.91 7.41 -5.58
C ASP A 140 44.42 8.19 -4.34
N GLU A 141 43.10 8.27 -4.14
CA GLU A 141 42.46 8.86 -2.95
C GLU A 141 42.26 7.84 -1.82
N LEU A 142 42.80 6.62 -1.96
CA LEU A 142 42.58 5.50 -1.03
C LEU A 142 41.11 5.11 -0.88
N LYS A 143 40.37 5.19 -1.99
CA LYS A 143 38.97 4.77 -2.07
C LYS A 143 38.77 3.67 -3.09
N VAL A 144 37.72 2.88 -2.87
CA VAL A 144 37.15 1.98 -3.87
C VAL A 144 35.76 2.48 -4.22
N ILE A 145 35.44 2.52 -5.51
CA ILE A 145 34.12 2.93 -6.01
C ILE A 145 33.54 1.74 -6.79
N ILE A 146 32.51 1.14 -6.23
CA ILE A 146 31.74 0.06 -6.86
C ILE A 146 30.56 0.71 -7.57
N GLU A 147 30.53 0.65 -8.90
CA GLU A 147 29.47 1.26 -9.69
C GLU A 147 28.66 0.20 -10.45
N PHE A 148 27.35 0.15 -10.23
CA PHE A 148 26.48 -0.83 -10.86
C PHE A 148 25.12 -0.24 -11.22
N SER A 149 24.42 -0.90 -12.14
CA SER A 149 23.06 -0.52 -12.55
C SER A 149 22.05 -1.48 -11.94
N THR A 150 20.90 -0.96 -11.55
CA THR A 150 19.76 -1.76 -11.09
C THR A 150 18.82 -2.16 -12.24
N THR A 151 19.30 -2.14 -13.49
CA THR A 151 18.51 -2.41 -14.71
C THR A 151 18.49 -3.88 -15.15
N ASP A 152 17.35 -4.31 -15.70
CA ASP A 152 17.05 -5.52 -16.51
C ASP A 152 17.44 -6.92 -15.99
N THR A 153 17.89 -7.06 -14.75
CA THR A 153 17.85 -8.34 -14.00
C THR A 153 16.83 -8.34 -12.86
N LEU A 154 15.92 -7.36 -12.82
CA LEU A 154 14.84 -7.25 -11.81
C LEU A 154 13.93 -8.48 -11.73
N GLU A 155 13.86 -9.33 -12.75
CA GLU A 155 13.08 -10.58 -12.73
C GLU A 155 13.71 -11.67 -11.83
N HIS A 156 15.00 -11.53 -11.51
CA HIS A 156 15.70 -12.37 -10.51
C HIS A 156 15.47 -11.82 -9.09
N TRP A 157 15.52 -10.49 -8.96
CA TRP A 157 15.30 -9.78 -7.70
C TRP A 157 13.81 -9.86 -7.29
N SER A 158 12.88 -9.80 -8.24
CA SER A 158 11.43 -9.79 -7.99
C SER A 158 10.88 -11.10 -7.40
N LYS A 159 11.58 -12.22 -7.60
CA LYS A 159 11.20 -13.55 -7.07
C LYS A 159 11.58 -13.73 -5.61
N GLN A 160 12.43 -12.85 -5.08
CA GLN A 160 12.92 -12.82 -3.70
C GLN A 160 12.37 -11.61 -2.94
N LEU A 161 11.37 -10.90 -3.47
CA LEU A 161 10.82 -9.72 -2.78
C LEU A 161 10.30 -10.11 -1.41
N ASP A 162 10.85 -9.46 -0.40
CA ASP A 162 10.31 -9.45 0.94
C ASP A 162 8.89 -8.89 0.95
N GLN A 163 8.16 -9.11 2.06
CA GLN A 163 6.75 -8.74 2.18
C GLN A 163 6.49 -7.25 1.87
N ASP A 164 7.48 -6.37 2.10
CA ASP A 164 7.38 -4.93 1.87
C ASP A 164 7.92 -4.45 0.50
N ARG A 165 8.50 -5.36 -0.29
CA ARG A 165 9.04 -5.11 -1.64
C ARG A 165 10.16 -4.06 -1.66
N ILE A 166 10.93 -3.93 -0.57
CA ILE A 166 12.11 -3.06 -0.48
C ILE A 166 13.33 -3.95 -0.12
N PHE A 167 14.44 -3.76 -0.83
CA PHE A 167 15.72 -4.35 -0.47
C PHE A 167 16.47 -3.43 0.50
N GLU A 168 17.07 -3.99 1.55
CA GLU A 168 18.00 -3.34 2.47
C GLU A 168 19.46 -3.69 2.13
N LEU A 169 20.02 -2.96 1.17
CA LEU A 169 21.31 -3.35 0.56
C LEU A 169 22.53 -2.97 1.39
N TYR A 170 23.46 -3.93 1.49
CA TYR A 170 24.79 -3.75 2.09
C TYR A 170 25.85 -4.61 1.40
N PHE A 171 27.13 -4.29 1.61
CA PHE A 171 28.25 -5.05 1.08
C PHE A 171 29.01 -5.78 2.18
N ARG A 172 29.35 -7.05 1.94
CA ARG A 172 30.45 -7.71 2.63
C ARG A 172 31.73 -7.46 1.85
N CYS A 173 32.75 -6.90 2.49
CA CYS A 173 34.02 -6.54 1.88
C CYS A 173 35.18 -7.29 2.53
N SER A 174 36.20 -7.62 1.73
CA SER A 174 37.39 -8.33 2.17
C SER A 174 38.66 -7.68 1.63
N TYR A 175 39.66 -7.52 2.49
CA TYR A 175 40.96 -6.97 2.12
C TYR A 175 42.09 -7.77 2.76
N VAL A 176 43.16 -8.00 2.00
CA VAL A 176 44.32 -8.78 2.43
C VAL A 176 45.55 -7.87 2.47
N ASN A 177 46.20 -7.79 3.62
CA ASN A 177 47.43 -7.03 3.80
C ASN A 177 48.48 -7.87 4.55
N ARG A 178 49.66 -8.06 3.96
CA ARG A 178 50.80 -8.77 4.59
C ARG A 178 50.45 -10.16 5.17
N GLY A 179 49.50 -10.87 4.55
CA GLY A 179 49.07 -12.20 4.96
C GLY A 179 47.94 -12.24 6.00
N GLU A 180 47.47 -11.08 6.47
CA GLU A 180 46.27 -10.95 7.28
C GLU A 180 45.08 -10.59 6.38
N THR A 181 43.93 -11.24 6.60
CA THR A 181 42.67 -10.94 5.90
C THR A 181 41.69 -10.33 6.90
N GLU A 182 41.05 -9.24 6.51
CA GLU A 182 39.92 -8.66 7.23
C GLU A 182 38.65 -8.76 6.40
N HIS A 183 37.53 -9.06 7.06
CA HIS A 183 36.19 -9.05 6.50
C HIS A 183 35.32 -8.07 7.29
N VAL A 184 34.57 -7.22 6.58
CA VAL A 184 33.66 -6.23 7.19
C VAL A 184 32.33 -6.19 6.45
N GLU A 185 31.28 -5.75 7.14
CA GLU A 185 30.01 -5.36 6.55
C GLU A 185 29.94 -3.83 6.45
N LEU A 186 29.57 -3.32 5.28
CA LEU A 186 29.53 -1.90 4.99
C LEU A 186 28.20 -1.51 4.33
N PRO A 187 27.59 -0.37 4.74
CA PRO A 187 28.01 0.51 5.84
C PRO A 187 27.96 -0.18 7.21
N TYR A 188 28.74 0.31 8.18
CA TYR A 188 28.85 -0.33 9.50
C TYR A 188 27.50 -0.37 10.26
N ASN A 189 26.67 0.67 10.14
CA ASN A 189 25.35 0.68 10.75
C ASN A 189 24.30 0.16 9.76
N PHE A 190 23.49 -0.81 10.18
CA PHE A 190 22.37 -1.33 9.38
C PHE A 190 21.34 -0.25 8.99
N GLN A 191 21.23 0.84 9.75
CA GLN A 191 20.37 1.99 9.41
C GLN A 191 20.87 2.82 8.23
N ASP A 192 22.09 2.58 7.79
CA ASP A 192 22.70 3.20 6.61
C ASP A 192 22.69 2.25 5.40
N TYR A 193 22.09 1.05 5.52
CA TYR A 193 21.82 0.19 4.38
C TYR A 193 20.89 0.90 3.40
N LEU A 194 21.10 0.65 2.11
CA LEU A 194 20.36 1.36 1.07
C LEU A 194 19.01 0.69 0.86
N ASN A 195 17.93 1.42 1.13
CA ASN A 195 16.57 0.97 0.80
C ASN A 195 16.33 1.10 -0.71
N LEU A 196 16.37 0.01 -1.47
CA LEU A 196 16.11 -0.03 -2.90
C LEU A 196 14.73 -0.63 -3.19
N GLY A 197 13.86 0.10 -3.90
CA GLY A 197 12.51 -0.37 -4.20
C GLY A 197 11.64 0.70 -4.82
N ALA A 198 10.44 0.31 -5.24
CA ALA A 198 9.45 1.26 -5.76
C ALA A 198 9.04 2.28 -4.69
N ILE A 199 8.65 3.49 -5.09
CA ILE A 199 8.25 4.57 -4.16
C ILE A 199 6.77 4.87 -4.31
N VAL A 200 6.04 4.84 -3.20
CA VAL A 200 4.65 5.29 -3.15
C VAL A 200 4.63 6.82 -3.25
N ILE A 201 4.15 7.33 -4.38
CA ILE A 201 4.03 8.77 -4.65
C ILE A 201 2.77 9.33 -4.01
N ASP A 202 1.64 8.62 -4.08
CA ASP A 202 0.38 9.02 -3.45
C ASP A 202 -0.48 7.79 -3.13
N ARG A 203 -1.21 7.86 -2.01
CA ARG A 203 -2.14 6.81 -1.58
C ARG A 203 -3.34 7.45 -0.90
N TYR A 204 -4.38 7.72 -1.69
CA TYR A 204 -5.58 8.41 -1.26
C TYR A 204 -6.70 7.42 -0.97
N LYS A 205 -7.22 7.47 0.26
CA LYS A 205 -8.25 6.57 0.82
C LYS A 205 -7.85 5.10 0.68
N MET A 206 -8.80 4.21 0.98
CA MET A 206 -8.63 2.76 0.89
C MET A 206 -9.87 2.12 0.27
N PRO A 207 -9.71 1.09 -0.58
CA PRO A 207 -10.84 0.37 -1.18
C PRO A 207 -11.74 -0.26 -0.11
N GLY A 208 -13.06 -0.12 -0.27
CA GLY A 208 -14.04 -0.75 0.62
C GLY A 208 -14.26 -0.04 1.96
N LEU A 209 -13.48 0.99 2.30
CA LEU A 209 -13.64 1.78 3.52
C LEU A 209 -14.31 3.13 3.25
N LYS A 210 -14.95 3.68 4.28
CA LYS A 210 -15.49 5.05 4.30
C LYS A 210 -14.43 6.10 3.91
N PRO A 211 -14.86 7.30 3.49
CA PRO A 211 -13.94 8.38 3.15
C PRO A 211 -12.96 8.74 4.27
N ASP A 212 -13.35 8.55 5.53
CA ASP A 212 -12.55 8.77 6.74
C ASP A 212 -11.81 7.51 7.25
N GLY A 213 -12.02 6.36 6.61
CA GLY A 213 -11.41 5.08 7.00
C GLY A 213 -11.96 4.49 8.30
N SER A 214 -13.15 4.91 8.74
CA SER A 214 -13.73 4.52 10.04
C SER A 214 -14.49 3.20 10.04
N ASP A 215 -15.01 2.78 8.89
CA ASP A 215 -15.81 1.54 8.73
C ASP A 215 -15.93 1.18 7.24
N ILE A 216 -16.75 0.20 6.90
CA ILE A 216 -17.15 -0.12 5.52
C ILE A 216 -17.77 1.08 4.80
N ALA A 217 -17.43 1.29 3.53
CA ALA A 217 -18.11 2.29 2.69
C ALA A 217 -19.61 1.97 2.56
N ASP A 218 -20.47 2.98 2.62
CA ASP A 218 -21.93 2.77 2.66
C ASP A 218 -22.46 2.14 1.35
N ASP A 219 -21.83 2.43 0.22
CA ASP A 219 -22.10 1.82 -1.10
C ASP A 219 -21.57 0.38 -1.22
N MET A 220 -20.69 -0.05 -0.32
CA MET A 220 -20.20 -1.43 -0.20
C MET A 220 -21.03 -2.29 0.78
N THR A 221 -22.06 -1.72 1.41
CA THR A 221 -22.97 -2.46 2.30
C THR A 221 -24.01 -3.25 1.53
N TYR A 222 -24.59 -4.30 2.12
CA TYR A 222 -25.65 -5.09 1.49
C TYR A 222 -26.46 -5.82 2.55
N GLY A 223 -27.68 -6.24 2.20
CA GLY A 223 -28.51 -7.00 3.13
C GLY A 223 -29.93 -7.25 2.66
N THR A 224 -30.79 -7.57 3.62
CA THR A 224 -32.20 -7.95 3.40
C THR A 224 -33.19 -7.01 4.09
N GLY A 225 -32.79 -5.74 4.27
CA GLY A 225 -33.60 -4.70 4.94
C GLY A 225 -33.67 -4.86 6.46
N HIS A 226 -32.73 -5.59 7.04
CA HIS A 226 -32.61 -5.80 8.47
C HIS A 226 -31.18 -5.42 8.91
N PRO A 227 -30.96 -4.20 9.40
CA PRO A 227 -29.62 -3.76 9.80
C PRO A 227 -29.13 -4.63 10.97
N TYR A 228 -27.84 -4.98 10.95
CA TYR A 228 -27.27 -5.92 11.92
C TYR A 228 -26.58 -5.21 13.09
N LYS A 229 -25.37 -4.70 12.89
CA LYS A 229 -24.61 -3.96 13.92
C LYS A 229 -23.71 -2.88 13.30
N LYS A 230 -23.46 -1.81 14.06
CA LYS A 230 -22.45 -0.78 13.75
C LYS A 230 -21.50 -0.64 14.95
N PRO A 231 -20.17 -0.50 14.74
CA PRO A 231 -19.49 -0.56 13.43
C PRO A 231 -19.48 -1.98 12.84
N VAL A 232 -19.38 -2.08 11.51
CA VAL A 232 -19.31 -3.36 10.79
C VAL A 232 -17.95 -4.02 11.02
N TYR A 233 -16.87 -3.26 10.87
CA TYR A 233 -15.52 -3.72 11.16
C TYR A 233 -15.09 -3.38 12.59
N SER A 234 -14.33 -4.29 13.21
CA SER A 234 -13.67 -4.01 14.49
C SER A 234 -12.48 -3.05 14.29
N SER A 235 -12.09 -2.32 15.34
CA SER A 235 -10.90 -1.44 15.27
C SER A 235 -9.63 -2.23 14.93
N GLY A 236 -9.43 -3.40 15.53
CA GLY A 236 -8.27 -4.26 15.24
C GLY A 236 -8.22 -4.71 13.77
N THR A 237 -9.37 -5.03 13.17
CA THR A 237 -9.49 -5.37 11.75
C THR A 237 -9.11 -4.19 10.84
N LEU A 238 -9.55 -2.97 11.19
CA LEU A 238 -9.22 -1.76 10.44
C LEU A 238 -7.75 -1.38 10.58
N ASP A 239 -7.18 -1.49 11.78
CA ASP A 239 -5.78 -1.18 12.06
C ASP A 239 -4.85 -2.15 11.32
N GLN A 240 -5.20 -3.44 11.31
CA GLN A 240 -4.49 -4.45 10.53
C GLN A 240 -4.55 -4.13 9.03
N TYR A 241 -5.74 -3.85 8.48
CA TYR A 241 -5.87 -3.53 7.07
C TYR A 241 -5.09 -2.27 6.68
N LYS A 242 -5.12 -1.21 7.49
CA LYS A 242 -4.34 0.02 7.25
C LYS A 242 -2.83 -0.29 7.22
N LYS A 243 -2.34 -1.08 8.17
CA LYS A 243 -0.93 -1.49 8.24
C LYS A 243 -0.52 -2.33 7.03
N GLU A 244 -1.28 -3.35 6.68
CA GLU A 244 -0.98 -4.23 5.53
C GLU A 244 -1.06 -3.47 4.20
N TYR A 245 -2.07 -2.61 4.04
CA TYR A 245 -2.21 -1.76 2.86
C TYR A 245 -1.06 -0.75 2.73
N ALA A 246 -0.56 -0.19 3.85
CA ALA A 246 0.60 0.69 3.85
C ALA A 246 1.88 -0.01 3.36
N VAL A 247 1.99 -1.32 3.56
CA VAL A 247 3.13 -2.14 3.15
C VAL A 247 3.02 -2.53 1.67
N SER A 248 1.93 -3.18 1.25
CA SER A 248 1.87 -3.86 -0.05
C SER A 248 0.76 -3.36 -1.00
N GLY A 249 -0.06 -2.40 -0.58
CA GLY A 249 -1.30 -2.04 -1.27
C GLY A 249 -2.40 -3.09 -1.07
N PHE A 250 -3.44 -3.08 -1.91
CA PHE A 250 -4.58 -4.02 -1.76
C PHE A 250 -4.21 -5.44 -2.23
N ASP A 251 -4.30 -6.42 -1.33
CA ASP A 251 -4.13 -7.84 -1.62
C ASP A 251 -5.43 -8.64 -1.37
N MET A 252 -5.86 -9.44 -2.35
CA MET A 252 -7.12 -10.20 -2.25
C MET A 252 -7.07 -11.38 -1.29
N ASN A 253 -5.89 -11.89 -0.93
CA ASN A 253 -5.77 -13.00 0.02
C ASN A 253 -5.99 -12.49 1.44
N ASN A 254 -5.44 -11.31 1.77
CA ASN A 254 -5.54 -10.72 3.10
C ASN A 254 -6.76 -9.80 3.26
N HIS A 255 -7.18 -9.10 2.20
CA HIS A 255 -8.19 -8.03 2.28
C HIS A 255 -9.54 -8.40 1.65
N SER A 256 -9.79 -9.69 1.38
CA SER A 256 -11.01 -10.21 0.74
C SER A 256 -12.32 -9.65 1.35
N ILE A 257 -12.35 -9.50 2.68
CA ILE A 257 -13.51 -9.01 3.43
C ILE A 257 -13.86 -7.56 3.11
N PHE A 258 -12.90 -6.73 2.68
CA PHE A 258 -13.14 -5.33 2.28
C PHE A 258 -13.69 -5.22 0.85
N ALA A 259 -13.63 -6.32 0.10
CA ALA A 259 -14.24 -6.46 -1.22
C ALA A 259 -15.55 -7.25 -1.21
N ASN A 260 -16.11 -7.57 -0.03
CA ASN A 260 -17.28 -8.47 0.12
C ASN A 260 -17.08 -9.89 -0.41
N LYS A 261 -15.84 -10.34 -0.60
CA LYS A 261 -15.57 -11.75 -0.91
C LYS A 261 -15.53 -12.53 0.40
N GLU A 262 -16.13 -13.73 0.42
CA GLU A 262 -15.97 -14.63 1.57
C GLU A 262 -14.51 -15.05 1.65
N SER A 263 -13.93 -14.95 2.85
CA SER A 263 -12.56 -15.37 3.07
C SER A 263 -12.51 -16.90 2.96
N GLU A 264 -11.63 -17.43 2.12
CA GLU A 264 -11.25 -18.85 2.16
C GLU A 264 -10.33 -19.06 3.38
N ILE A 265 -10.86 -18.81 4.59
CA ILE A 265 -10.18 -19.24 5.81
C ILE A 265 -10.45 -20.73 5.91
N ILE A 266 -9.41 -21.53 5.65
CA ILE A 266 -9.30 -22.87 6.22
C ILE A 266 -9.47 -22.69 7.73
N ASP A 267 -10.53 -23.24 8.30
CA ASP A 267 -10.71 -23.31 9.75
C ASP A 267 -9.43 -23.89 10.38
N LEU A 268 -8.60 -23.02 10.95
CA LEU A 268 -7.64 -23.40 11.97
C LEU A 268 -8.38 -23.46 13.32
N GLU A 269 -9.51 -24.16 13.36
CA GLU A 269 -10.04 -24.68 14.61
C GLU A 269 -9.24 -25.95 14.95
N GLY A 270 -8.42 -25.85 16.01
CA GLY A 270 -7.90 -27.03 16.69
C GLY A 270 -6.38 -27.15 16.84
N VAL A 271 -5.61 -26.06 16.96
CA VAL A 271 -4.32 -26.17 17.67
C VAL A 271 -4.61 -26.15 19.17
N VAL A 272 -5.03 -27.31 19.70
CA VAL A 272 -4.88 -27.59 21.13
C VAL A 272 -3.39 -27.59 21.40
N VAL A 273 -2.92 -26.58 22.12
CA VAL A 273 -1.57 -26.55 22.70
C VAL A 273 -1.51 -27.68 23.73
N THR A 274 -1.13 -28.88 23.30
CA THR A 274 -0.67 -29.92 24.21
C THR A 274 0.80 -29.66 24.48
N ALA A 275 1.07 -29.12 25.68
CA ALA A 275 2.40 -29.09 26.24
C ALA A 275 2.89 -30.53 26.43
N SER A 276 3.69 -31.03 25.49
CA SER A 276 4.35 -32.33 25.58
C SER A 276 5.63 -32.19 26.43
N ARG A 277 5.56 -32.56 27.72
CA ARG A 277 6.73 -33.04 28.47
C ARG A 277 6.90 -34.54 28.21
N PRO A 278 8.13 -35.06 28.03
CA PRO A 278 8.33 -36.46 27.68
C PRO A 278 8.20 -37.34 28.93
N ALA A 279 7.40 -38.39 28.84
CA ALA A 279 7.41 -39.49 29.80
C ALA A 279 7.47 -40.82 29.03
N GLN A 280 8.32 -41.69 29.56
CA GLN A 280 8.87 -42.88 28.96
C GLN A 280 7.84 -43.99 28.68
N GLU A 281 8.26 -44.86 27.76
CA GLU A 281 7.65 -46.11 27.33
C GLU A 281 7.27 -47.06 28.48
N SER A 282 6.11 -47.72 28.33
CA SER A 282 5.98 -49.18 28.44
C SER A 282 4.60 -49.65 27.94
N LYS A 283 4.59 -50.73 27.15
CA LYS A 283 3.39 -51.42 26.64
C LYS A 283 2.94 -52.57 27.59
N PRO A 284 2.00 -53.48 27.26
CA PRO A 284 0.67 -53.56 27.89
C PRO A 284 0.39 -54.95 28.54
N GLN A 285 -0.64 -55.08 29.40
CA GLN A 285 -1.34 -56.37 29.56
C GLN A 285 -2.65 -56.33 30.38
N ASN A 286 -3.72 -56.77 29.71
CA ASN A 286 -4.82 -57.66 30.11
C ASN A 286 -5.50 -57.60 31.50
N ASN A 287 -6.81 -57.37 31.44
CA ASN A 287 -7.95 -58.08 32.07
C ASN A 287 -7.86 -58.51 33.54
N LEU A 288 -8.83 -58.03 34.35
CA LEU A 288 -9.83 -58.86 35.03
C LEU A 288 -10.94 -58.00 35.68
N ASN A 289 -12.18 -58.19 35.23
CA ASN A 289 -13.41 -57.80 35.92
C ASN A 289 -13.57 -58.61 37.22
N VAL A 290 -14.07 -58.02 38.32
CA VAL A 290 -15.27 -58.47 39.07
C VAL A 290 -15.80 -57.33 39.99
N SER A 291 -17.02 -56.88 39.69
CA SER A 291 -18.18 -56.55 40.54
C SER A 291 -18.03 -56.41 42.08
N ALA A 292 -18.52 -55.30 42.65
CA ALA A 292 -19.79 -55.22 43.41
C ALA A 292 -19.81 -54.18 44.55
N SER A 293 -20.99 -53.55 44.71
CA SER A 293 -21.55 -52.85 45.88
C SER A 293 -21.16 -51.38 46.17
N GLN A 294 -22.15 -50.49 45.94
CA GLN A 294 -22.21 -49.12 46.48
C GLN A 294 -22.61 -49.12 47.98
N PRO A 295 -22.57 -47.97 48.69
CA PRO A 295 -23.57 -46.91 48.53
C PRO A 295 -22.95 -45.52 48.29
N ALA A 296 -23.48 -44.77 47.32
CA ALA A 296 -23.14 -43.36 47.12
C ALA A 296 -24.00 -42.47 48.03
N ASP A 297 -23.33 -41.52 48.68
CA ASP A 297 -23.91 -40.52 49.57
C ASP A 297 -24.84 -39.55 48.82
N HIS A 298 -26.03 -39.31 49.37
CA HIS A 298 -27.13 -38.53 48.78
C HIS A 298 -27.02 -37.03 49.11
N THR A 299 -25.92 -36.38 48.77
CA THR A 299 -25.87 -34.91 48.77
C THR A 299 -26.15 -34.36 47.37
N ARG A 300 -27.42 -34.03 47.10
CA ARG A 300 -27.80 -33.22 45.92
C ARG A 300 -27.36 -31.77 46.14
N VAL A 301 -26.36 -31.33 45.39
CA VAL A 301 -26.05 -29.90 45.23
C VAL A 301 -27.03 -29.33 44.19
N HIS A 302 -27.83 -28.34 44.59
CA HIS A 302 -28.71 -27.61 43.69
C HIS A 302 -27.87 -26.72 42.76
N HIS A 303 -27.72 -27.11 41.50
CA HIS A 303 -27.28 -26.20 40.44
C HIS A 303 -28.49 -25.37 39.99
N PRO A 304 -28.42 -24.02 39.95
CA PRO A 304 -29.43 -23.23 39.26
C PRO A 304 -29.43 -23.63 37.78
N ASP A 305 -30.63 -23.85 37.21
CA ASP A 305 -30.80 -24.11 35.79
C ASP A 305 -30.26 -22.92 35.00
N TYR A 306 -29.07 -23.08 34.42
CA TYR A 306 -28.61 -22.16 33.37
C TYR A 306 -29.45 -22.44 32.13
N PRO A 307 -30.17 -21.44 31.57
CA PRO A 307 -30.84 -21.64 30.30
C PRO A 307 -29.78 -22.03 29.27
N ALA A 308 -29.99 -23.18 28.62
CA ALA A 308 -29.15 -23.60 27.50
C ALA A 308 -29.14 -22.47 26.44
N PRO A 309 -28.00 -22.13 25.84
CA PRO A 309 -27.95 -21.13 24.78
C PRO A 309 -28.97 -21.50 23.69
N GLU A 310 -29.83 -20.55 23.32
CA GLU A 310 -30.86 -20.75 22.29
C GLU A 310 -30.25 -21.37 21.04
N LYS A 311 -30.83 -22.47 20.55
CA LYS A 311 -30.44 -23.08 19.28
C LYS A 311 -30.88 -22.16 18.14
N ILE A 312 -30.00 -21.28 17.70
CA ILE A 312 -30.22 -20.47 16.48
C ILE A 312 -30.36 -21.43 15.29
N SER A 313 -31.49 -21.35 14.57
CA SER A 313 -31.79 -22.20 13.42
C SER A 313 -30.84 -21.89 12.24
N ASP A 314 -30.59 -22.86 11.36
CA ASP A 314 -29.72 -22.65 10.19
C ASP A 314 -30.28 -21.58 9.22
N GLN A 315 -31.59 -21.41 9.18
CA GLN A 315 -32.25 -20.32 8.44
C GLN A 315 -31.93 -18.94 9.06
N GLN A 316 -31.94 -18.85 10.39
CA GLN A 316 -31.56 -17.62 11.08
C GLN A 316 -30.07 -17.32 10.88
N LYS A 317 -29.19 -18.32 10.96
CA LYS A 317 -27.75 -18.16 10.64
C LYS A 317 -27.51 -17.69 9.21
N GLN A 318 -28.22 -18.23 8.22
CA GLN A 318 -28.11 -17.79 6.83
C GLN A 318 -28.61 -16.35 6.63
N LYS A 319 -29.69 -15.97 7.33
CA LYS A 319 -30.23 -14.61 7.30
C LYS A 319 -29.29 -13.62 7.98
N ASP A 320 -28.71 -14.01 9.12
CA ASP A 320 -27.72 -13.22 9.84
C ASP A 320 -26.47 -13.01 8.98
N LYS A 321 -25.96 -14.06 8.32
CA LYS A 321 -24.82 -13.97 7.39
C LYS A 321 -25.08 -13.00 6.24
N LYS A 322 -26.29 -12.99 5.66
CA LYS A 322 -26.66 -12.04 4.59
C LYS A 322 -26.80 -10.60 5.08
N ASN A 323 -26.97 -10.38 6.38
CA ASN A 323 -27.16 -9.06 6.97
C ASN A 323 -25.93 -8.54 7.71
N GLU A 324 -24.81 -9.27 7.77
CA GLU A 324 -23.61 -8.89 8.53
C GLU A 324 -23.12 -7.47 8.22
N LYS A 325 -23.37 -6.99 7.00
CA LYS A 325 -22.98 -5.65 6.52
C LYS A 325 -24.17 -4.74 6.22
N ALA A 326 -25.38 -5.14 6.62
CA ALA A 326 -26.59 -4.37 6.36
C ALA A 326 -26.66 -3.15 7.28
N ILE A 327 -26.84 -1.97 6.69
CA ILE A 327 -26.97 -0.70 7.44
C ILE A 327 -28.32 -0.01 7.27
N TYR A 328 -29.15 -0.47 6.34
CA TYR A 328 -30.47 0.09 6.05
C TYR A 328 -31.57 -0.90 6.43
N SER A 329 -32.62 -0.38 7.07
CA SER A 329 -33.88 -1.09 7.25
C SER A 329 -34.77 -0.97 6.02
N ARG A 330 -35.70 -1.92 5.85
CA ARG A 330 -36.71 -1.87 4.79
C ARG A 330 -37.51 -0.56 4.78
N ASN A 331 -37.92 -0.10 5.97
CA ASN A 331 -38.67 1.16 6.09
C ASN A 331 -37.84 2.36 5.61
N GLU A 332 -36.56 2.44 6.00
CA GLU A 332 -35.67 3.52 5.53
C GLU A 332 -35.49 3.52 4.01
N ILE A 333 -35.53 2.34 3.39
CA ILE A 333 -35.44 2.18 1.92
C ILE A 333 -36.75 2.62 1.26
N GLU A 334 -37.90 2.20 1.79
CA GLU A 334 -39.22 2.58 1.29
C GLU A 334 -39.49 4.08 1.41
N ASP A 335 -38.94 4.72 2.45
CA ASP A 335 -39.02 6.17 2.71
C ASP A 335 -38.17 7.02 1.75
N LEU A 336 -37.38 6.41 0.85
CA LEU A 336 -36.64 7.14 -0.19
C LEU A 336 -37.54 7.71 -1.29
N GLY A 337 -38.84 7.37 -1.28
CA GLY A 337 -39.87 7.99 -2.09
C GLY A 337 -40.85 7.00 -2.70
N TRP A 338 -41.97 7.53 -3.21
CA TRP A 338 -43.07 6.71 -3.75
C TRP A 338 -42.63 5.68 -4.79
N LEU A 339 -41.77 6.08 -5.75
CA LEU A 339 -41.26 5.17 -6.77
C LEU A 339 -40.36 4.07 -6.21
N MET A 340 -39.63 4.34 -5.11
CA MET A 340 -38.85 3.33 -4.40
C MET A 340 -39.78 2.33 -3.72
N GLY A 341 -40.84 2.78 -3.04
CA GLY A 341 -41.84 1.91 -2.45
C GLY A 341 -42.50 0.95 -3.46
N ILE A 342 -42.74 1.40 -4.70
CA ILE A 342 -43.21 0.53 -5.79
C ILE A 342 -42.15 -0.54 -6.11
N THR A 343 -40.88 -0.13 -6.28
CA THR A 343 -39.80 -1.05 -6.66
C THR A 343 -39.45 -2.04 -5.54
N SER A 344 -39.47 -1.62 -4.27
CA SER A 344 -39.16 -2.49 -3.12
C SER A 344 -40.26 -3.49 -2.79
N GLY A 345 -41.50 -3.22 -3.22
CA GLY A 345 -42.63 -4.14 -3.17
C GLY A 345 -42.69 -5.13 -4.33
N ALA A 346 -41.69 -5.15 -5.22
CA ALA A 346 -41.62 -6.13 -6.30
C ALA A 346 -41.28 -7.53 -5.76
N ASP A 347 -42.19 -8.49 -5.95
CA ASP A 347 -42.01 -9.89 -5.54
C ASP A 347 -41.15 -10.71 -6.50
N SER A 348 -40.65 -10.11 -7.59
CA SER A 348 -39.93 -10.80 -8.66
C SER A 348 -38.51 -10.29 -8.80
N GLU A 349 -37.56 -11.07 -8.27
CA GLU A 349 -36.12 -10.89 -8.48
C GLU A 349 -35.76 -10.78 -9.96
N ARG A 350 -36.42 -11.59 -10.81
CA ARG A 350 -36.22 -11.59 -12.26
C ARG A 350 -36.61 -10.25 -12.89
N ALA A 351 -37.68 -9.62 -12.42
CA ALA A 351 -38.10 -8.31 -12.90
C ALA A 351 -37.09 -7.22 -12.50
N LEU A 352 -36.59 -7.26 -11.25
CA LEU A 352 -35.55 -6.33 -10.78
C LEU A 352 -34.27 -6.44 -11.62
N TRP A 353 -33.80 -7.66 -11.90
CA TRP A 353 -32.64 -7.86 -12.78
C TRP A 353 -32.89 -7.40 -14.22
N PHE A 354 -34.12 -7.57 -14.73
CA PHE A 354 -34.49 -7.08 -16.05
C PHE A 354 -34.44 -5.55 -16.10
N ASP A 355 -35.06 -4.86 -15.13
CA ASP A 355 -35.06 -3.40 -15.06
C ASP A 355 -33.64 -2.84 -14.93
N PHE A 356 -32.81 -3.46 -14.07
CA PHE A 356 -31.41 -3.07 -13.92
C PHE A 356 -30.64 -3.20 -15.24
N ARG A 357 -30.74 -4.34 -15.92
CA ARG A 357 -30.05 -4.57 -17.20
C ARG A 357 -30.57 -3.66 -18.30
N ALA A 358 -31.89 -3.50 -18.42
CA ALA A 358 -32.52 -2.70 -19.46
C ALA A 358 -32.11 -1.24 -19.37
N MET A 359 -32.06 -0.66 -18.16
CA MET A 359 -31.62 0.72 -17.97
C MET A 359 -30.11 0.86 -18.24
N SER A 360 -29.29 0.00 -17.63
CA SER A 360 -27.83 0.12 -17.71
C SER A 360 -27.27 -0.13 -19.12
N GLN A 361 -27.87 -1.06 -19.88
CA GLN A 361 -27.43 -1.38 -21.24
C GLN A 361 -28.17 -0.59 -22.33
N GLY A 362 -29.40 -0.15 -22.07
CA GLY A 362 -30.25 0.52 -23.07
C GLY A 362 -30.16 2.05 -23.05
N LEU A 363 -29.90 2.67 -21.91
CA LEU A 363 -30.00 4.13 -21.74
C LEU A 363 -28.68 4.80 -21.37
N LEU A 364 -27.76 4.07 -20.75
CA LEU A 364 -26.64 4.67 -20.03
C LEU A 364 -25.26 4.10 -20.41
N SER A 365 -25.19 3.23 -21.42
CA SER A 365 -23.92 2.83 -22.02
C SER A 365 -24.02 2.61 -23.53
N ARG A 366 -22.98 3.01 -24.26
CA ARG A 366 -22.87 2.83 -25.71
C ARG A 366 -21.49 2.28 -26.05
N GLY A 367 -21.42 1.46 -27.10
CA GLY A 367 -20.15 0.93 -27.60
C GLY A 367 -19.50 -0.09 -26.66
N LYS A 368 -18.16 -0.07 -26.58
CA LYS A 368 -17.34 -1.12 -25.93
C LYS A 368 -17.58 -1.29 -24.43
N LEU A 369 -18.09 -0.26 -23.74
CA LEU A 369 -18.39 -0.32 -22.30
C LEU A 369 -19.73 -1.01 -21.98
N ASN A 370 -20.58 -1.27 -22.98
CA ASN A 370 -21.83 -2.01 -22.78
C ASN A 370 -21.57 -3.45 -22.30
N ASP A 371 -20.64 -4.16 -22.97
CA ASP A 371 -20.20 -5.49 -22.56
C ASP A 371 -19.61 -5.49 -21.14
N ASN A 372 -18.82 -4.45 -20.82
CA ASN A 372 -18.20 -4.32 -19.50
C ASN A 372 -19.26 -4.23 -18.40
N ILE A 373 -20.25 -3.35 -18.57
CA ILE A 373 -21.36 -3.19 -17.62
C ILE A 373 -22.19 -4.48 -17.53
N ALA A 374 -22.41 -5.18 -18.65
CA ALA A 374 -23.07 -6.48 -18.63
C ALA A 374 -22.32 -7.52 -17.79
N LEU A 375 -20.98 -7.52 -17.83
CA LEU A 375 -20.14 -8.39 -17.00
C LEU A 375 -20.21 -7.99 -15.51
N MET A 376 -20.19 -6.69 -15.20
CA MET A 376 -20.32 -6.17 -13.84
C MET A 376 -21.66 -6.55 -13.20
N ILE A 377 -22.77 -6.34 -13.93
CA ILE A 377 -24.12 -6.75 -13.47
C ILE A 377 -24.16 -8.27 -13.27
N SER A 378 -23.56 -9.04 -14.17
CA SER A 378 -23.55 -10.50 -14.05
C SER A 378 -22.71 -10.98 -12.87
N LYS A 379 -21.63 -10.28 -12.52
CA LYS A 379 -20.84 -10.54 -11.31
C LYS A 379 -21.65 -10.28 -10.05
N MET A 380 -22.36 -9.15 -9.98
CA MET A 380 -23.28 -8.86 -8.88
C MET A 380 -24.36 -9.95 -8.76
N GLN A 381 -24.95 -10.36 -9.89
CA GLN A 381 -25.98 -11.41 -9.93
C GLN A 381 -25.47 -12.79 -9.49
N ARG A 382 -24.19 -13.09 -9.68
CA ARG A 382 -23.55 -14.31 -9.13
C ARG A 382 -23.20 -14.18 -7.64
N ASN A 383 -23.39 -13.00 -7.06
CA ASN A 383 -23.21 -12.70 -5.64
C ASN A 383 -21.78 -13.00 -5.11
N GLU A 384 -20.77 -12.74 -5.93
CA GLU A 384 -19.38 -13.15 -5.65
C GLU A 384 -18.60 -12.18 -4.76
N GLY A 385 -18.97 -10.89 -4.73
CA GLY A 385 -18.08 -9.84 -4.22
C GLY A 385 -16.72 -9.85 -4.95
N GLY A 386 -15.67 -9.41 -4.27
CA GLY A 386 -14.28 -9.42 -4.74
C GLY A 386 -13.92 -8.20 -5.59
N VAL A 387 -12.91 -8.38 -6.45
CA VAL A 387 -12.41 -7.34 -7.36
C VAL A 387 -12.85 -7.67 -8.78
N PHE A 388 -13.27 -6.64 -9.52
CA PHE A 388 -13.54 -6.68 -10.95
C PHE A 388 -12.50 -5.83 -11.68
N GLU A 389 -11.84 -6.44 -12.67
CA GLU A 389 -10.88 -5.78 -13.55
C GLU A 389 -11.28 -6.05 -15.00
N ASN A 390 -11.19 -5.01 -15.84
CA ASN A 390 -11.47 -5.15 -17.27
C ASN A 390 -10.64 -4.16 -18.08
N GLN A 391 -9.90 -4.66 -19.07
CA GLN A 391 -9.03 -3.81 -19.87
C GLN A 391 -9.80 -2.72 -20.63
N LYS A 392 -11.00 -3.01 -21.15
CA LYS A 392 -11.82 -2.01 -21.86
C LYS A 392 -12.23 -0.87 -20.93
N LEU A 393 -12.49 -1.17 -19.65
CA LEU A 393 -12.79 -0.16 -18.64
C LEU A 393 -11.54 0.67 -18.31
N THR A 394 -10.40 0.01 -18.09
CA THR A 394 -9.11 0.67 -17.86
C THR A 394 -8.76 1.63 -18.99
N ASP A 395 -8.87 1.19 -20.25
CA ASP A 395 -8.56 1.99 -21.42
C ASP A 395 -9.49 3.21 -21.53
N ALA A 396 -10.79 3.02 -21.34
CA ALA A 396 -11.77 4.13 -21.39
C ALA A 396 -11.48 5.20 -20.31
N ILE A 397 -11.10 4.78 -19.11
CA ILE A 397 -10.74 5.70 -18.02
C ILE A 397 -9.41 6.40 -18.27
N LEU A 398 -8.42 5.68 -18.80
CA LEU A 398 -7.13 6.26 -19.16
C LEU A 398 -7.27 7.34 -20.24
N GLU A 399 -8.17 7.13 -21.22
CA GLU A 399 -8.45 8.08 -22.30
C GLU A 399 -9.33 9.27 -21.85
N ASN A 400 -9.93 9.22 -20.66
CA ASN A 400 -10.80 10.29 -20.19
C ASN A 400 -10.00 11.59 -19.92
N PRO A 401 -10.45 12.77 -20.43
CA PRO A 401 -9.77 14.04 -20.20
C PRO A 401 -9.54 14.41 -18.73
N ALA A 402 -10.45 14.04 -17.83
CA ALA A 402 -10.28 14.27 -16.39
C ALA A 402 -9.12 13.45 -15.82
N THR A 403 -8.97 12.20 -16.27
CA THR A 403 -7.83 11.34 -15.93
C THR A 403 -6.54 11.90 -16.49
N LEU A 404 -6.53 12.34 -17.76
CA LEU A 404 -5.35 12.96 -18.37
C LEU A 404 -4.91 14.23 -17.62
N SER A 405 -5.86 15.08 -17.22
CA SER A 405 -5.57 16.26 -16.39
C SER A 405 -5.03 15.90 -15.02
N TYR A 406 -5.57 14.86 -14.38
CA TYR A 406 -5.06 14.31 -13.13
C TYR A 406 -3.62 13.79 -13.28
N LEU A 407 -3.36 12.98 -14.32
CA LEU A 407 -2.05 12.42 -14.60
C LEU A 407 -0.99 13.50 -14.88
N GLN A 408 -1.36 14.59 -15.56
CA GLN A 408 -0.45 15.71 -15.75
C GLN A 408 0.03 16.30 -14.42
N LYS A 409 -0.86 16.46 -13.43
CA LYS A 409 -0.50 16.95 -12.09
C LYS A 409 0.41 15.96 -11.35
N VAL A 410 0.15 14.67 -11.51
CA VAL A 410 0.99 13.59 -10.95
C VAL A 410 2.40 13.65 -11.56
N GLU A 411 2.49 13.74 -12.89
CA GLU A 411 3.77 13.81 -13.61
C GLU A 411 4.57 15.07 -13.26
N ASP A 412 3.91 16.23 -13.18
CA ASP A 412 4.54 17.48 -12.76
C ASP A 412 5.10 17.37 -11.32
N TYR A 413 4.38 16.70 -10.42
CA TYR A 413 4.87 16.43 -9.07
C TYR A 413 6.05 15.48 -9.06
N ILE A 414 5.98 14.35 -9.77
CA ILE A 414 7.10 13.40 -9.87
C ILE A 414 8.34 14.10 -10.40
N THR A 415 8.20 14.90 -11.47
CA THR A 415 9.32 15.68 -12.02
C THR A 415 9.91 16.65 -10.99
N GLU A 416 9.07 17.39 -10.25
CA GLU A 416 9.54 18.31 -9.23
C GLU A 416 10.26 17.59 -8.08
N GLN A 417 9.77 16.43 -7.65
CA GLN A 417 10.42 15.63 -6.61
C GLN A 417 11.75 15.05 -7.10
N LEU A 418 11.83 14.56 -8.34
CA LEU A 418 13.09 14.08 -8.92
C LEU A 418 14.11 15.22 -9.07
N LYS A 419 13.70 16.43 -9.47
CA LYS A 419 14.58 17.60 -9.55
C LYS A 419 15.11 18.03 -8.18
N SER A 420 14.24 18.12 -7.17
CA SER A 420 14.56 18.75 -5.89
C SER A 420 15.04 17.79 -4.80
N LYS A 421 14.72 16.49 -4.91
CA LYS A 421 14.91 15.50 -3.84
C LYS A 421 15.48 14.16 -4.32
N LEU A 422 16.17 14.11 -5.45
CA LEU A 422 16.80 12.87 -5.95
C LEU A 422 17.69 12.17 -4.90
N ALA A 423 18.41 12.96 -4.09
CA ALA A 423 19.29 12.44 -3.05
C ALA A 423 18.56 12.06 -1.74
N LYS A 424 17.27 12.41 -1.61
CA LYS A 424 16.47 12.27 -0.39
C LYS A 424 15.07 11.72 -0.68
N LEU A 425 15.01 10.64 -1.45
CA LEU A 425 13.75 10.07 -1.92
C LEU A 425 12.89 9.51 -0.78
N GLU A 426 13.46 9.23 0.39
CA GLU A 426 12.73 8.91 1.62
C GLU A 426 11.82 10.06 2.10
N GLU A 427 12.07 11.31 1.67
CA GLU A 427 11.20 12.46 1.94
C GLU A 427 10.06 12.61 0.92
N VAL A 428 10.06 11.82 -0.16
CA VAL A 428 9.05 11.84 -1.23
C VAL A 428 7.96 10.80 -0.98
N GLU A 429 8.32 9.70 -0.32
CA GLU A 429 7.48 8.52 -0.11
C GLU A 429 6.28 8.80 0.83
N ASP A 430 5.07 8.48 0.37
CA ASP A 430 3.81 8.63 1.12
C ASP A 430 3.19 7.25 1.38
N LYS A 431 3.83 6.46 2.25
CA LYS A 431 3.41 5.08 2.56
C LYS A 431 2.02 5.01 3.19
N GLU A 432 1.74 5.92 4.11
CA GLU A 432 0.51 5.90 4.90
C GLU A 432 -0.67 6.45 4.09
N PRO A 433 -1.75 5.67 3.91
CA PRO A 433 -2.94 6.17 3.23
C PRO A 433 -3.52 7.36 3.98
N TYR A 434 -4.10 8.30 3.24
CA TYR A 434 -4.79 9.43 3.86
C TYR A 434 -6.26 9.51 3.46
N PHE A 435 -7.06 9.97 4.40
CA PHE A 435 -8.50 9.95 4.32
C PHE A 435 -9.06 11.36 4.18
N ALA A 436 -10.28 11.47 3.65
CA ALA A 436 -11.02 12.72 3.61
C ALA A 436 -11.65 12.99 4.98
N VAL A 437 -11.44 14.20 5.52
CA VAL A 437 -12.01 14.63 6.81
C VAL A 437 -12.89 15.85 6.59
N GLY A 438 -14.18 15.76 6.93
CA GLY A 438 -15.18 16.85 6.83
C GLY A 438 -16.51 16.39 6.20
N LYS A 439 -17.63 17.01 6.60
CA LYS A 439 -19.00 16.68 6.13
C LYS A 439 -19.24 16.92 4.63
N ASP A 440 -18.34 17.64 3.95
CA ASP A 440 -18.56 18.13 2.59
C ASP A 440 -17.46 17.69 1.60
N GLY A 441 -16.59 16.74 1.97
CA GLY A 441 -15.39 16.39 1.17
C GLY A 441 -14.34 17.52 1.05
N LYS A 442 -14.60 18.68 1.65
CA LYS A 442 -13.59 19.73 1.90
C LYS A 442 -12.79 19.35 3.14
N ILE A 443 -11.47 19.22 2.95
CA ILE A 443 -10.52 18.88 4.02
C ILE A 443 -10.61 19.91 5.15
N ASP A 444 -10.88 19.43 6.35
CA ASP A 444 -10.29 20.05 7.53
C ASP A 444 -8.83 19.61 7.64
N HIS A 445 -7.93 20.57 7.83
CA HIS A 445 -6.49 20.35 7.97
C HIS A 445 -6.15 19.67 9.32
N LEU A 446 -6.87 18.60 9.67
CA LEU A 446 -6.75 17.95 10.96
C LEU A 446 -5.81 16.75 10.89
N SER A 447 -4.57 17.10 11.25
CA SER A 447 -3.69 16.36 12.15
C SER A 447 -3.31 14.94 11.75
N ASN A 448 -2.32 14.83 10.87
CA ASN A 448 -1.12 14.14 11.35
C ASN A 448 -0.26 15.19 12.05
N LYS A 449 -0.09 15.07 13.37
CA LYS A 449 0.80 15.89 14.20
C LYS A 449 2.29 15.73 13.84
N THR A 450 2.58 15.06 12.72
CA THR A 450 3.92 14.78 12.22
C THR A 450 3.94 15.05 10.73
N LYS A 451 4.75 16.04 10.32
CA LYS A 451 5.11 16.49 8.94
C LYS A 451 4.04 17.27 8.14
N GLY A 452 4.14 18.61 8.23
CA GLY A 452 3.96 19.57 7.13
C GLY A 452 2.56 19.73 6.51
N LYS A 453 2.19 20.97 6.13
CA LYS A 453 1.08 21.22 5.21
C LYS A 453 1.29 20.37 3.94
N ARG A 454 0.40 19.41 3.66
CA ARG A 454 0.44 18.63 2.41
C ARG A 454 0.28 19.58 1.21
N THR A 455 1.23 19.51 0.27
CA THR A 455 1.36 20.41 -0.89
C THR A 455 0.82 19.83 -2.21
N LYS A 456 0.41 18.55 -2.24
CA LYS A 456 -0.10 17.88 -3.44
C LYS A 456 -1.46 18.46 -3.85
N GLN A 457 -1.59 18.81 -5.13
CA GLN A 457 -2.81 19.40 -5.72
C GLN A 457 -3.63 18.39 -6.55
N PHE A 458 -3.41 17.09 -6.34
CA PHE A 458 -4.11 15.99 -6.99
C PHE A 458 -4.49 14.94 -5.94
N ARG A 459 -5.63 14.26 -6.13
CA ARG A 459 -6.11 13.17 -5.25
C ARG A 459 -6.76 12.06 -6.06
N SER A 460 -7.66 12.44 -6.95
CA SER A 460 -8.31 11.55 -7.90
C SER A 460 -8.68 12.31 -9.18
N PRO A 461 -8.89 11.60 -10.30
CA PRO A 461 -9.65 12.14 -11.43
C PRO A 461 -11.03 12.61 -10.94
N ALA A 462 -11.48 13.77 -11.38
CA ALA A 462 -12.80 14.31 -11.04
C ALA A 462 -13.69 14.29 -12.29
N PHE A 463 -14.63 13.35 -12.36
CA PHE A 463 -15.53 13.22 -13.49
C PHE A 463 -16.73 14.17 -13.34
N THR A 464 -16.54 15.46 -13.60
CA THR A 464 -17.64 16.44 -13.54
C THR A 464 -18.62 16.28 -14.69
N TRP A 465 -19.91 16.12 -14.36
CA TRP A 465 -21.03 15.94 -15.29
C TRP A 465 -21.13 16.99 -16.41
N LYS A 466 -20.78 18.24 -16.13
CA LYS A 466 -21.08 19.38 -17.03
C LYS A 466 -20.09 19.56 -18.18
N GLU A 467 -18.89 19.00 -18.10
CA GLU A 467 -17.83 19.34 -19.06
C GLU A 467 -17.67 18.31 -20.19
N ASN A 468 -17.99 17.02 -19.99
CA ASN A 468 -17.50 15.97 -20.91
C ASN A 468 -18.49 14.87 -21.38
N TRP A 469 -19.80 14.95 -21.09
CA TRP A 469 -20.80 13.95 -21.54
C TRP A 469 -20.48 12.48 -21.16
N ASN A 470 -19.82 12.24 -20.01
CA ASN A 470 -19.40 10.92 -19.52
C ASN A 470 -20.58 9.91 -19.37
N VAL A 471 -21.80 10.42 -19.20
CA VAL A 471 -23.05 9.65 -19.02
C VAL A 471 -23.36 8.74 -20.20
N LEU A 472 -23.14 9.22 -21.42
CA LEU A 472 -23.51 8.50 -22.63
C LEU A 472 -22.47 7.45 -23.05
N ARG A 473 -21.32 7.41 -22.37
CA ARG A 473 -20.22 6.48 -22.65
C ARG A 473 -20.23 5.25 -21.74
N GLY A 474 -21.02 5.22 -20.66
CA GLY A 474 -21.07 4.09 -19.72
C GLY A 474 -20.11 4.20 -18.54
N GLU A 475 -19.24 5.20 -18.53
CA GLU A 475 -18.27 5.42 -17.45
C GLU A 475 -18.96 5.70 -16.12
N THR A 476 -20.07 6.44 -16.11
CA THR A 476 -20.72 6.80 -14.85
C THR A 476 -21.52 5.68 -14.19
N ILE A 477 -21.95 4.66 -14.93
CA ILE A 477 -22.50 3.44 -14.31
C ILE A 477 -21.38 2.56 -13.80
N ALA A 478 -20.29 2.47 -14.56
CA ALA A 478 -19.18 1.61 -14.18
C ALA A 478 -18.43 2.15 -12.95
N LEU A 479 -18.32 3.48 -12.83
CA LEU A 479 -17.37 4.17 -11.96
C LEU A 479 -17.90 5.55 -11.49
N ASN A 480 -19.02 5.59 -10.75
CA ASN A 480 -19.72 6.83 -10.30
C ASN A 480 -18.77 8.01 -10.01
N ASP A 481 -17.67 7.75 -9.29
CA ASP A 481 -16.45 8.58 -9.22
C ASP A 481 -15.21 7.66 -9.01
N ILE A 482 -14.00 8.19 -8.79
CA ILE A 482 -12.88 7.38 -8.27
C ILE A 482 -12.84 7.46 -6.75
N TRP A 483 -13.07 6.33 -6.08
CA TRP A 483 -13.09 6.22 -4.63
C TRP A 483 -11.71 6.37 -3.99
N ALA A 484 -10.72 5.62 -4.47
CA ALA A 484 -9.36 5.59 -3.92
C ALA A 484 -8.31 5.50 -5.03
N THR A 485 -7.11 6.02 -4.77
CA THR A 485 -6.00 6.04 -5.74
C THR A 485 -4.68 5.63 -5.11
N GLU A 486 -3.84 5.00 -5.91
CA GLU A 486 -2.46 4.68 -5.56
C GLU A 486 -1.57 4.97 -6.76
N ILE A 487 -0.49 5.72 -6.52
CA ILE A 487 0.52 6.07 -7.52
C ILE A 487 1.86 5.54 -7.02
N ILE A 488 2.51 4.67 -7.79
CA ILE A 488 3.79 4.07 -7.44
C ILE A 488 4.81 4.39 -8.53
N LEU A 489 5.89 5.09 -8.18
CA LEU A 489 7.05 5.24 -9.05
C LEU A 489 7.87 3.95 -9.01
N LYS A 490 7.83 3.18 -10.10
CA LYS A 490 8.40 1.83 -10.18
C LYS A 490 9.87 1.86 -10.55
N GLU A 491 10.25 2.73 -11.48
CA GLU A 491 11.57 2.72 -12.09
C GLU A 491 11.96 4.11 -12.61
N VAL A 492 13.24 4.48 -12.52
CA VAL A 492 13.79 5.68 -13.16
C VAL A 492 15.14 5.35 -13.79
N ARG A 493 15.20 5.36 -15.13
CA ARG A 493 16.43 5.17 -15.90
C ARG A 493 17.01 6.52 -16.31
N PHE A 494 18.31 6.71 -16.11
CA PHE A 494 19.02 7.95 -16.41
C PHE A 494 19.95 7.82 -17.62
N THR A 495 19.99 8.87 -18.43
CA THR A 495 20.99 9.11 -19.47
C THR A 495 21.56 10.50 -19.25
N GLY A 496 22.60 10.60 -18.40
CA GLY A 496 23.05 11.88 -17.88
C GLY A 496 21.96 12.51 -17.02
N ASP A 497 21.58 13.76 -17.32
CA ASP A 497 20.52 14.48 -16.61
C ASP A 497 19.11 14.14 -17.13
N ASP A 498 19.01 13.52 -18.29
CA ASP A 498 17.74 13.05 -18.84
C ASP A 498 17.32 11.74 -18.18
N TYR A 499 16.02 11.54 -18.04
CA TYR A 499 15.48 10.31 -17.48
C TYR A 499 14.20 9.86 -18.17
N THR A 500 13.95 8.55 -18.05
CA THR A 500 12.64 7.94 -18.29
C THR A 500 12.18 7.29 -16.98
N ALA A 501 11.08 7.78 -16.44
CA ALA A 501 10.44 7.32 -15.22
C ALA A 501 9.20 6.49 -15.56
N LYS A 502 9.12 5.27 -15.04
CA LYS A 502 7.96 4.38 -15.18
C LYS A 502 7.19 4.38 -13.88
N TYR A 503 5.90 4.71 -13.94
CA TYR A 503 5.03 4.75 -12.77
C TYR A 503 3.73 4.01 -13.03
N GLU A 504 3.22 3.37 -11.99
CA GLU A 504 1.96 2.62 -11.97
C GLU A 504 0.88 3.45 -11.29
N VAL A 505 -0.31 3.40 -11.85
CA VAL A 505 -1.51 4.04 -11.32
C VAL A 505 -2.55 2.97 -11.09
N THR A 506 -3.03 2.89 -9.85
CA THR A 506 -4.20 2.08 -9.50
C THR A 506 -5.31 3.01 -9.05
N LEU A 507 -6.45 2.91 -9.73
CA LEU A 507 -7.70 3.57 -9.37
C LEU A 507 -8.66 2.50 -8.86
N TRP A 508 -9.44 2.85 -7.84
CA TRP A 508 -10.44 2.00 -7.23
C TRP A 508 -11.77 2.72 -7.18
N ASP A 509 -12.85 1.99 -7.44
CA ASP A 509 -14.21 2.42 -7.16
C ASP A 509 -15.06 1.26 -6.66
N HIS A 510 -16.31 1.54 -6.28
CA HIS A 510 -17.28 0.57 -5.81
C HIS A 510 -18.39 0.37 -6.85
N PHE A 511 -18.71 -0.89 -7.14
CA PHE A 511 -19.93 -1.22 -7.86
C PHE A 511 -21.04 -1.55 -6.86
N GLY A 512 -21.58 -0.48 -6.26
CA GLY A 512 -22.71 -0.53 -5.35
C GLY A 512 -23.32 0.85 -5.16
N LEU A 513 -24.47 0.91 -4.49
CA LEU A 513 -25.21 2.16 -4.27
C LEU A 513 -25.45 2.42 -2.79
N ASP A 514 -25.40 3.70 -2.42
CA ASP A 514 -25.77 4.18 -1.09
C ASP A 514 -27.05 5.05 -1.11
N LYS A 515 -27.46 5.50 0.08
CA LYS A 515 -28.65 6.36 0.20
C LYS A 515 -28.48 7.71 -0.53
N PRO A 516 -27.36 8.45 -0.39
CA PRO A 516 -27.10 9.64 -1.20
C PRO A 516 -27.24 9.44 -2.72
N ASP A 517 -26.87 8.28 -3.26
CA ASP A 517 -27.07 7.98 -4.68
C ASP A 517 -28.55 8.01 -5.08
N MET A 518 -29.45 7.68 -4.16
CA MET A 518 -30.89 7.68 -4.41
C MET A 518 -31.52 9.08 -4.46
N GLU A 519 -30.78 10.11 -4.05
CA GLU A 519 -31.19 11.52 -4.18
C GLU A 519 -30.81 12.12 -5.55
N LYS A 520 -29.97 11.42 -6.34
CA LYS A 520 -29.57 11.83 -7.69
C LYS A 520 -30.69 11.57 -8.69
N PHE A 521 -30.71 12.32 -9.80
CA PHE A 521 -31.78 12.20 -10.81
C PHE A 521 -31.93 10.79 -11.44
N TYR A 522 -30.90 9.94 -11.36
CA TYR A 522 -30.98 8.55 -11.82
C TYR A 522 -31.98 7.70 -11.04
N SER A 523 -32.32 8.10 -9.81
CA SER A 523 -33.31 7.42 -8.98
C SER A 523 -34.72 7.43 -9.57
N TYR A 524 -35.02 8.28 -10.57
CA TYR A 524 -36.25 8.22 -11.35
C TYR A 524 -36.32 7.01 -12.30
N GLY A 525 -35.17 6.43 -12.68
CA GLY A 525 -35.10 5.21 -13.49
C GLY A 525 -35.39 3.95 -12.68
N ALA A 526 -36.25 3.07 -13.20
CA ALA A 526 -36.59 1.80 -12.54
C ALA A 526 -35.37 0.90 -12.29
N GLY A 527 -34.41 0.88 -13.23
CA GLY A 527 -33.20 0.06 -13.10
C GLY A 527 -32.26 0.49 -11.96
N PHE A 528 -32.18 1.79 -11.65
CA PHE A 528 -31.32 2.30 -10.58
C PHE A 528 -31.90 1.92 -9.22
N ARG A 529 -33.22 2.05 -9.06
CA ARG A 529 -33.94 1.56 -7.89
C ARG A 529 -33.86 0.05 -7.76
N ALA A 530 -33.96 -0.69 -8.87
CA ALA A 530 -33.84 -2.14 -8.85
C ALA A 530 -32.46 -2.59 -8.38
N TRP A 531 -31.38 -1.93 -8.82
CA TRP A 531 -30.03 -2.17 -8.29
C TRP A 531 -29.96 -1.98 -6.77
N PHE A 532 -30.47 -0.84 -6.26
CA PHE A 532 -30.49 -0.56 -4.83
C PHE A 532 -31.29 -1.60 -4.03
N VAL A 533 -32.45 -2.01 -4.54
CA VAL A 533 -33.30 -3.05 -3.93
C VAL A 533 -32.61 -4.42 -3.95
N LEU A 534 -31.97 -4.80 -5.06
CA LEU A 534 -31.20 -6.05 -5.16
C LEU A 534 -30.07 -6.10 -4.11
N GLN A 535 -29.37 -4.98 -3.90
CA GLN A 535 -28.30 -4.87 -2.93
C GLN A 535 -28.80 -4.93 -1.48
N HIS A 536 -29.80 -4.12 -1.14
CA HIS A 536 -30.17 -3.84 0.26
C HIS A 536 -31.40 -4.58 0.77
N LEU A 537 -32.20 -5.20 -0.11
CA LEU A 537 -33.35 -6.03 0.26
C LEU A 537 -33.21 -7.50 -0.15
N TRP A 538 -32.36 -7.82 -1.14
CA TRP A 538 -32.11 -9.19 -1.60
C TRP A 538 -30.72 -9.73 -1.23
N GLY A 539 -29.84 -8.88 -0.71
CA GLY A 539 -28.52 -9.26 -0.18
C GLY A 539 -27.47 -9.55 -1.24
N TYR A 540 -27.61 -8.94 -2.43
CA TYR A 540 -26.58 -9.04 -3.47
C TYR A 540 -25.38 -8.16 -3.14
N LYS A 541 -24.20 -8.78 -3.15
CA LYS A 541 -22.93 -8.17 -2.74
C LYS A 541 -22.44 -7.18 -3.80
N PRO A 542 -22.23 -5.90 -3.44
CA PRO A 542 -21.42 -5.00 -4.25
C PRO A 542 -19.95 -5.44 -4.18
N PHE A 543 -19.13 -4.93 -5.10
CA PHE A 543 -17.74 -5.36 -5.25
C PHE A 543 -16.84 -4.18 -5.63
N LEU A 544 -15.53 -4.37 -5.51
CA LEU A 544 -14.55 -3.36 -5.91
C LEU A 544 -14.31 -3.42 -7.41
N THR A 545 -14.21 -2.26 -8.05
CA THR A 545 -13.73 -2.13 -9.42
C THR A 545 -12.32 -1.57 -9.39
N LYS A 546 -11.38 -2.20 -10.10
CA LYS A 546 -9.99 -1.77 -10.16
C LYS A 546 -9.58 -1.48 -11.60
N MET A 547 -8.91 -0.35 -11.78
CA MET A 547 -8.26 0.03 -13.02
C MET A 547 -6.79 0.23 -12.72
N ASN A 548 -5.94 -0.53 -13.39
CA ASN A 548 -4.49 -0.48 -13.20
C ASN A 548 -3.82 -0.29 -14.55
N PHE A 549 -2.93 0.70 -14.65
CA PHE A 549 -2.15 0.96 -15.85
C PHE A 549 -0.80 1.56 -15.49
N THR A 550 0.17 1.38 -16.40
CA THR A 550 1.51 1.95 -16.27
C THR A 550 1.72 3.04 -17.30
N ARG A 551 2.45 4.09 -16.92
CA ARG A 551 2.88 5.16 -17.83
C ARG A 551 4.37 5.41 -17.74
N GLU A 552 4.89 5.98 -18.81
CA GLU A 552 6.26 6.46 -18.87
C GLU A 552 6.27 7.97 -19.01
N LEU A 553 7.13 8.60 -18.21
CA LEU A 553 7.37 10.03 -18.18
C LEU A 553 8.84 10.26 -18.55
N LYS A 554 9.07 11.03 -19.60
CA LYS A 554 10.41 11.54 -19.93
C LYS A 554 10.61 12.93 -19.33
N GLY A 555 11.80 13.18 -18.80
CA GLY A 555 12.15 14.46 -18.20
C GLY A 555 13.66 14.68 -18.12
N ASN A 556 14.02 15.83 -17.57
CA ASN A 556 15.40 16.23 -17.30
C ASN A 556 15.47 16.74 -15.86
N LEU A 557 16.52 16.38 -15.12
CA LEU A 557 16.68 16.74 -13.70
C LEU A 557 16.82 18.24 -13.44
N ASN A 558 17.09 19.05 -14.48
CA ASN A 558 17.15 20.50 -14.35
C ASN A 558 15.78 21.17 -14.60
N MET A 559 14.77 20.40 -15.03
CA MET A 559 13.43 20.88 -15.34
C MET A 559 12.40 20.37 -14.32
N GLY A 560 11.67 21.29 -13.72
CA GLY A 560 10.63 21.03 -12.71
C GLY A 560 9.21 21.18 -13.28
N ALA A 561 8.23 21.30 -12.38
CA ALA A 561 6.84 21.50 -12.77
C ALA A 561 6.61 22.84 -13.52
N ALA A 562 7.28 23.90 -13.06
CA ALA A 562 7.13 25.25 -13.62
C ALA A 562 7.66 25.34 -15.07
N GLU A 563 8.83 24.76 -15.33
CA GLU A 563 9.42 24.75 -16.68
C GLU A 563 8.56 23.93 -17.65
N ARG A 564 8.01 22.79 -17.22
CA ARG A 564 7.08 21.99 -18.03
C ARG A 564 5.76 22.73 -18.31
N ALA A 565 5.24 23.47 -17.33
CA ALA A 565 4.05 24.29 -17.53
C ALA A 565 4.29 25.37 -18.58
N ALA A 566 5.41 26.10 -18.50
CA ALA A 566 5.78 27.12 -19.48
C ALA A 566 5.92 26.54 -20.90
N GLN A 567 6.52 25.36 -21.05
CA GLN A 567 6.64 24.68 -22.35
C GLN A 567 5.27 24.32 -22.95
N ARG A 568 4.33 23.82 -22.13
CA ARG A 568 2.97 23.51 -22.59
C ARG A 568 2.22 24.77 -23.00
N ASP A 569 2.34 25.86 -22.24
CA ASP A 569 1.71 27.14 -22.56
C ASP A 569 2.26 27.71 -23.88
N GLN A 570 3.56 27.59 -24.11
CA GLN A 570 4.18 27.98 -25.36
C GLN A 570 3.69 27.12 -26.54
N ALA A 571 3.71 25.80 -26.40
CA ALA A 571 3.22 24.88 -27.43
C ALA A 571 1.74 25.13 -27.78
N LYS A 572 0.91 25.48 -26.78
CA LYS A 572 -0.49 25.85 -26.99
C LYS A 572 -0.62 27.13 -27.82
N LYS A 573 0.14 28.17 -27.49
CA LYS A 573 0.14 29.44 -28.26
C LYS A 573 0.60 29.22 -29.71
N GLU A 574 1.63 28.40 -29.91
CA GLU A 574 2.13 28.05 -31.25
C GLU A 574 1.08 27.28 -32.06
N ALA A 575 0.37 26.33 -31.46
CA ALA A 575 -0.71 25.59 -32.10
C ALA A 575 -1.92 26.48 -32.44
N GLU A 576 -2.28 27.41 -31.55
CA GLU A 576 -3.36 28.39 -31.81
C GLU A 576 -3.01 29.33 -32.99
N GLU A 577 -1.77 29.77 -33.08
CA GLU A 577 -1.28 30.61 -34.18
C GLU A 577 -1.25 29.84 -35.50
N GLN A 578 -0.75 28.60 -35.51
CA GLN A 578 -0.78 27.73 -36.70
C GLN A 578 -2.21 27.49 -37.19
N ASN A 579 -3.15 27.19 -36.29
CA ASN A 579 -4.56 27.02 -36.65
C ASN A 579 -5.17 28.31 -37.21
N ARG A 580 -4.83 29.47 -36.65
CA ARG A 580 -5.26 30.77 -37.19
C ARG A 580 -4.73 30.99 -38.61
N GLN A 581 -3.47 30.67 -38.88
CA GLN A 581 -2.87 30.78 -40.21
C GLN A 581 -3.56 29.86 -41.22
N ILE A 582 -3.78 28.58 -40.87
CA ILE A 582 -4.52 27.63 -41.71
C ILE A 582 -5.93 28.14 -42.03
N MET A 583 -6.64 28.69 -41.05
CA MET A 583 -7.98 29.26 -41.26
C MET A 583 -7.96 30.49 -42.16
N LEU A 584 -6.96 31.37 -42.04
CA LEU A 584 -6.80 32.53 -42.92
C LEU A 584 -6.49 32.11 -44.36
N GLU A 585 -5.63 31.12 -44.55
CA GLU A 585 -5.33 30.55 -45.87
C GLU A 585 -6.59 29.93 -46.51
N ALA A 586 -7.37 29.15 -45.75
CA ALA A 586 -8.62 28.56 -46.21
C ALA A 586 -9.68 29.61 -46.62
N LEU A 587 -9.73 30.75 -45.93
CA LEU A 587 -10.62 31.87 -46.26
C LEU A 587 -10.13 32.72 -47.45
N SER A 588 -8.85 32.61 -47.80
CA SER A 588 -8.21 33.35 -48.91
C SER A 588 -8.16 32.59 -50.25
N GLY A 589 -8.64 31.33 -50.27
CA GLY A 589 -8.75 30.52 -51.49
C GLY A 589 -9.64 31.17 -52.57
N PRO A 590 -9.49 30.79 -53.85
CA PRO A 590 -10.13 31.48 -54.97
C PRO A 590 -11.65 31.52 -54.80
N LYS A 591 -12.21 32.74 -54.79
CA LYS A 591 -13.66 32.95 -54.90
C LYS A 591 -14.08 32.50 -56.30
N PHE A 592 -14.86 31.43 -56.39
CA PHE A 592 -15.49 30.99 -57.62
C PHE A 592 -16.50 32.02 -58.14
#